data_AF-A0A7X8ZUH6-F1
#
_entry.id   AF-A0A7X8ZUH6-F1
#
_cell.length_a   1.000
_cell.length_b   1.000
_cell.length_c   1.000
_cell.angle_alpha   90.00
_cell.angle_beta   90.00
_cell.angle_gamma   90.00
#
_symmetry.space_group_name_H-M   'P 1'
#
loop_
_entity.id
_entity.type
_entity.pdbx_description
1 polymer ?
#
loop_
_entity_poly.entity_id
_entity_poly.type
_entity_poly.pdbx_seq_one_letter_code
_entity_poly.pdbx_strand_id
1 'polypeptide(L)'
;AKDHSRLPPTLIIGAEYDPLRDDGVLYADALASADTPVKYLEVKKGFHGFFSYPKATGTDEAQSAITQFIRGKPVEQVALIRKKEWLKAEKLELKKIKKQAKHYIETEIG
;
A
#
# COMPACT_ATOMS: atom_id res chain seq x y z
N ALA A 1 1.42 -22.15 8.39
CA ALA A 1 0.88 -23.15 7.45
C ALA A 1 2.01 -24.05 6.96
N LYS A 2 1.79 -25.01 6.05
CA LYS A 2 2.87 -25.88 5.56
C LYS A 2 3.62 -25.33 4.33
N ASP A 3 3.02 -24.41 3.58
CA ASP A 3 3.61 -23.77 2.39
C ASP A 3 3.07 -22.33 2.28
N HIS A 4 3.97 -21.39 2.00
CA HIS A 4 3.68 -19.96 1.81
C HIS A 4 4.13 -19.45 0.43
N SER A 5 4.62 -20.34 -0.43
CA SER A 5 5.02 -20.04 -1.81
C SER A 5 3.82 -19.99 -2.76
N ARG A 6 3.98 -19.28 -3.88
CA ARG A 6 3.00 -19.19 -4.99
C ARG A 6 1.62 -18.64 -4.57
N LEU A 7 1.56 -17.91 -3.47
CA LEU A 7 0.36 -17.17 -3.08
C LEU A 7 0.26 -15.88 -3.91
N PRO A 8 -0.95 -15.32 -4.10
CA PRO A 8 -1.10 -14.04 -4.76
C PRO A 8 -0.41 -12.92 -3.96
N PRO A 9 -0.12 -11.77 -4.59
CA PRO A 9 0.35 -10.59 -3.88
C PRO A 9 -0.53 -10.33 -2.64
N THR A 10 0.09 -10.08 -1.50
CA THR A 10 -0.61 -10.02 -0.21
C THR A 10 -0.36 -8.68 0.48
N LEU A 11 -1.44 -7.97 0.79
CA LEU A 11 -1.39 -6.77 1.62
C LEU A 11 -1.82 -7.12 3.05
N ILE A 12 -0.97 -6.83 4.04
CA ILE A 12 -1.28 -6.98 5.46
C ILE A 12 -1.31 -5.58 6.08
N ILE A 13 -2.40 -5.25 6.78
CA ILE A 13 -2.54 -3.99 7.52
C ILE A 13 -2.69 -4.32 9.00
N GLY A 14 -1.71 -3.91 9.80
CA GLY A 14 -1.72 -4.03 11.26
C GLY A 14 -1.85 -2.69 11.96
N ALA A 15 -1.81 -2.71 13.29
CA ALA A 15 -1.85 -1.52 14.13
C ALA A 15 -0.78 -1.57 15.23
N GLU A 16 -0.32 -0.40 15.68
CA GLU A 16 0.76 -0.30 16.68
C GLU A 16 0.35 -0.84 18.06
N TYR A 17 -0.89 -0.60 18.49
CA TYR A 17 -1.43 -1.09 19.76
C TYR A 17 -2.36 -2.28 19.53
N ASP A 18 -1.81 -3.33 18.91
CA ASP A 18 -2.51 -4.57 18.60
C ASP A 18 -1.77 -5.77 19.22
N PRO A 19 -2.43 -6.61 20.05
CA PRO A 19 -1.83 -7.85 20.56
C PRO A 19 -1.34 -8.81 19.46
N LEU A 20 -1.92 -8.74 18.25
CA LEU A 20 -1.55 -9.56 17.09
C LEU A 20 -0.51 -8.92 16.18
N ARG A 21 0.05 -7.77 16.58
CA ARG A 21 1.03 -7.02 15.78
C ARG A 21 2.20 -7.89 15.35
N ASP A 22 2.80 -8.60 16.31
CA ASP A 22 3.99 -9.41 16.06
C ASP A 22 3.67 -10.60 15.15
N ASP A 23 2.49 -11.22 15.31
CA ASP A 23 2.03 -12.29 14.42
C ASP A 23 1.86 -11.80 12.97
N GLY A 24 1.34 -10.58 12.80
CA GLY A 24 1.21 -9.94 11.48
C GLY A 24 2.56 -9.71 10.80
N VAL A 25 3.57 -9.28 11.55
CA VAL A 25 4.94 -9.11 11.06
C VAL A 25 5.56 -10.47 10.72
N LEU A 26 5.47 -11.45 11.62
CA LEU A 26 5.99 -12.80 11.41
C LEU A 26 5.37 -13.47 10.17
N TYR A 27 4.08 -13.25 9.93
CA TYR A 27 3.43 -13.78 8.74
C TYR A 27 3.89 -13.07 7.46
N ALA A 28 4.10 -11.75 7.51
CA ALA A 28 4.67 -11.01 6.37
C ALA A 28 6.08 -11.51 6.03
N ASP A 29 6.92 -11.73 7.04
CA ASP A 29 8.28 -12.24 6.85
C ASP A 29 8.27 -13.68 6.29
N ALA A 30 7.34 -14.53 6.75
CA ALA A 30 7.17 -15.88 6.23
C ALA A 30 6.76 -15.89 4.75
N LEU A 31 5.88 -14.97 4.32
CA LEU A 31 5.49 -14.81 2.92
C LEU A 31 6.66 -14.31 2.07
N ALA A 32 7.37 -13.28 2.55
CA ALA A 32 8.52 -12.72 1.86
C ALA A 32 9.64 -13.76 1.68
N SER A 33 9.92 -14.56 2.72
CA SER A 33 10.92 -15.63 2.70
C SER A 33 10.58 -16.78 1.73
N ALA A 34 9.31 -16.88 1.32
CA ALA A 34 8.83 -17.86 0.35
C ALA A 34 8.65 -17.26 -1.07
N ASP A 35 9.24 -16.08 -1.32
CA ASP A 35 9.14 -15.32 -2.57
C ASP A 35 7.70 -14.92 -2.96
N THR A 36 6.77 -14.87 -1.99
CA THR A 36 5.43 -14.33 -2.22
C THR A 36 5.47 -12.80 -2.07
N PRO A 37 5.02 -12.01 -3.06
CA PRO A 37 4.97 -10.55 -2.96
C PRO A 37 4.08 -10.12 -1.80
N VAL A 38 4.63 -9.37 -0.86
CA VAL A 38 3.91 -8.98 0.36
C VAL A 38 4.28 -7.57 0.80
N LYS A 39 3.30 -6.87 1.37
CA LYS A 39 3.52 -5.60 2.05
C LYS A 39 2.82 -5.61 3.40
N TYR A 40 3.58 -5.40 4.47
CA TYR A 40 3.04 -5.05 5.78
C TYR A 40 2.97 -3.53 5.94
N LEU A 41 1.81 -3.03 6.35
CA LEU A 41 1.58 -1.62 6.66
C LEU A 41 1.05 -1.51 8.09
N GLU A 42 1.70 -0.69 8.91
CA GLU A 42 1.33 -0.50 10.30
C GLU A 42 0.69 0.87 10.52
N VAL A 43 -0.54 0.87 11.03
CA VAL A 43 -1.22 2.09 11.47
C VAL A 43 -0.65 2.53 12.82
N LYS A 44 0.09 3.64 12.80
CA LYS A 44 0.62 4.28 14.01
C LYS A 44 -0.51 4.77 14.91
N LYS A 45 -0.37 4.51 16.21
CA LYS A 45 -1.35 4.80 17.26
C LYS A 45 -2.73 4.17 17.03
N GLY A 46 -2.84 3.21 16.12
CA GLY A 46 -4.05 2.43 15.89
C GLY A 46 -4.21 1.36 16.97
N PHE A 47 -5.44 0.96 17.24
CA PHE A 47 -5.76 -0.13 18.16
C PHE A 47 -6.34 -1.34 17.40
N HIS A 48 -6.34 -2.51 18.03
CA HIS A 48 -6.90 -3.72 17.43
C HIS A 48 -8.36 -3.53 16.99
N GLY A 49 -8.65 -3.84 15.72
CA GLY A 49 -10.01 -3.70 15.16
C GLY A 49 -10.41 -2.26 14.81
N PHE A 50 -9.48 -1.30 14.75
CA PHE A 50 -9.75 0.10 14.40
C PHE A 50 -10.60 0.26 13.12
N PHE A 51 -10.45 -0.64 12.16
CA PHE A 51 -11.14 -0.58 10.86
C PHE A 51 -12.67 -0.63 10.98
N SER A 52 -13.22 -1.23 12.03
CA SER A 52 -14.67 -1.24 12.30
C SER A 52 -15.20 0.11 12.80
N TYR A 53 -14.32 1.07 13.11
CA TYR A 53 -14.65 2.38 13.65
C TYR A 53 -14.26 3.47 12.64
N PRO A 54 -15.22 4.09 11.92
CA PRO A 54 -14.94 5.05 10.85
C PRO A 54 -14.10 6.27 11.26
N LYS A 55 -14.11 6.63 12.55
CA LYS A 55 -13.37 7.79 13.09
C LYS A 55 -12.10 7.41 13.86
N ALA A 56 -11.75 6.12 13.91
CA ALA A 56 -10.52 5.70 14.54
C ALA A 56 -9.30 6.15 13.73
N THR A 57 -8.17 6.29 14.42
CA THR A 57 -6.89 6.62 13.80
C THR A 57 -6.54 5.62 12.72
N GLY A 58 -6.26 6.10 11.51
CA GLY A 58 -5.79 5.27 10.38
C GLY A 58 -6.86 4.58 9.56
N THR A 59 -8.15 4.70 9.90
CA THR A 59 -9.22 4.05 9.14
C THR A 59 -9.30 4.54 7.69
N ASP A 60 -9.22 5.86 7.47
CA ASP A 60 -9.24 6.46 6.13
C ASP A 60 -8.01 6.04 5.29
N GLU A 61 -6.83 6.02 5.92
CA GLU A 61 -5.57 5.61 5.30
C GLU A 61 -5.57 4.12 4.95
N ALA A 62 -6.09 3.26 5.83
CA ALA A 62 -6.24 1.83 5.58
C ALA A 62 -7.23 1.55 4.43
N GLN A 63 -8.38 2.21 4.42
CA GLN A 63 -9.35 2.09 3.32
C GLN A 63 -8.75 2.55 1.98
N SER A 64 -7.95 3.62 2.00
CA SER A 64 -7.21 4.10 0.83
C SER A 64 -6.16 3.09 0.37
N ALA A 65 -5.41 2.45 1.28
CA ALA A 65 -4.45 1.39 0.95
C ALA A 65 -5.14 0.18 0.30
N ILE A 66 -6.27 -0.28 0.86
CA ILE A 66 -7.09 -1.35 0.28
C ILE A 66 -7.56 -0.98 -1.14
N THR A 67 -8.03 0.27 -1.32
CA THR A 67 -8.46 0.75 -2.64
C THR A 67 -7.33 0.76 -3.66
N GLN A 68 -6.12 1.19 -3.27
CA GLN A 68 -4.94 1.15 -4.13
C GLN A 68 -4.63 -0.29 -4.58
N PHE A 69 -4.63 -1.22 -3.63
CA PHE A 69 -4.32 -2.63 -3.87
C PHE A 69 -5.34 -3.29 -4.82
N ILE A 70 -6.65 -3.15 -4.54
CA ILE A 70 -7.72 -3.73 -5.37
C ILE A 70 -7.73 -3.14 -6.78
N ARG A 71 -7.31 -1.88 -6.94
CA ARG A 71 -7.19 -1.24 -8.27
C ARG A 71 -5.95 -1.65 -9.07
N GLY A 72 -5.18 -2.63 -8.57
CA GLY A 72 -4.03 -3.20 -9.27
C GLY A 72 -2.73 -2.42 -9.08
N LYS A 73 -2.64 -1.54 -8.08
CA LYS A 73 -1.34 -0.96 -7.72
C LYS A 73 -0.40 -2.08 -7.24
N PRO A 74 0.86 -2.14 -7.73
CA PRO A 74 1.84 -3.12 -7.22
C PRO A 74 1.94 -3.07 -5.71
N VAL A 75 1.96 -4.23 -5.04
CA VAL A 75 1.79 -4.34 -3.58
C VAL A 75 2.90 -3.60 -2.81
N GLU A 76 4.09 -3.53 -3.40
CA GLU A 76 5.27 -2.85 -2.86
C GLU A 76 5.08 -1.32 -2.80
N GLN A 77 4.26 -0.80 -3.72
CA GLN A 77 3.95 0.62 -3.87
C GLN A 77 2.69 1.05 -3.10
N VAL A 78 1.92 0.12 -2.52
CA VAL A 78 0.76 0.45 -1.69
C VAL A 78 1.24 1.14 -0.41
N ALA A 79 0.54 2.21 -0.02
CA ALA A 79 0.91 3.03 1.13
C ALA A 79 -0.31 3.48 1.95
N LEU A 80 -0.11 3.67 3.26
CA LEU A 80 -1.06 4.29 4.18
C LEU A 80 -1.05 5.80 3.97
N ILE A 81 -1.84 6.26 3.00
CA ILE A 81 -2.01 7.68 2.68
C ILE A 81 -3.49 7.98 2.51
N ARG A 82 -3.90 9.20 2.85
CA ARG A 82 -5.30 9.60 2.66
C ARG A 82 -5.64 9.66 1.19
N LYS A 83 -6.89 9.34 0.84
CA LYS A 83 -7.38 9.39 -0.55
C LYS A 83 -7.10 10.73 -1.24
N LYS A 84 -7.25 11.85 -0.52
CA LYS A 84 -6.98 13.20 -1.06
C LYS A 84 -5.51 13.39 -1.44
N GLU A 85 -4.60 12.88 -0.63
CA GLU A 85 -3.15 12.97 -0.85
C GLU A 85 -2.75 12.07 -2.02
N TRP A 86 -3.30 10.85 -2.07
CA TRP A 86 -3.11 9.92 -3.17
C TRP A 86 -3.55 10.52 -4.52
N LEU A 87 -4.77 11.05 -4.61
CA LEU A 87 -5.29 11.67 -5.84
C LEU A 87 -4.45 12.89 -6.26
N LYS A 88 -3.94 13.65 -5.29
CA LYS A 88 -3.03 14.79 -5.56
C LYS A 88 -1.70 14.30 -6.12
N ALA A 89 -1.13 13.24 -5.56
CA ALA A 89 0.12 12.65 -6.02
C ALA A 89 0.00 12.09 -7.44
N GLU A 90 -1.06 11.33 -7.72
CA GLU A 90 -1.33 10.74 -9.04
C GLU A 90 -1.50 11.82 -10.12
N LYS A 91 -2.23 12.90 -9.82
CA LYS A 91 -2.36 14.06 -10.72
C LYS A 91 -1.01 14.74 -10.99
N LEU A 92 -0.13 14.79 -9.99
CA LEU A 92 1.19 15.39 -10.14
C LEU A 92 2.12 14.51 -10.98
N GLU A 93 2.10 13.19 -10.78
CA GLU A 93 2.82 12.23 -11.62
C GLU A 93 2.37 12.31 -13.08
N LEU A 94 1.06 12.28 -13.35
CA LEU A 94 0.53 12.41 -14.71
C LEU A 94 0.99 13.71 -15.39
N LYS A 95 1.04 14.82 -14.64
CA LYS A 95 1.57 16.09 -15.17
C LYS A 95 3.06 16.01 -15.51
N LYS A 96 3.86 15.35 -14.66
CA LYS A 96 5.29 15.14 -14.90
C LYS A 96 5.52 14.28 -16.13
N ILE A 97 4.82 13.15 -16.25
CA ILE A 97 4.89 12.25 -17.40
C ILE A 97 4.53 12.99 -18.69
N LYS A 98 3.42 13.75 -18.70
CA LYS A 98 3.02 14.55 -19.88
C LYS A 98 4.07 15.59 -20.25
N LYS A 99 4.67 16.27 -19.27
CA LYS A 99 5.74 17.25 -19.51
C LYS A 99 6.99 16.58 -20.10
N GLN A 100 7.39 15.43 -19.55
CA GLN A 100 8.56 14.68 -20.01
C GLN A 100 8.35 14.13 -21.42
N ALA A 101 7.17 13.58 -21.72
CA ALA A 101 6.83 13.12 -23.06
C ALA A 101 6.84 14.26 -24.09
N LYS A 102 6.31 15.44 -23.74
CA LYS A 102 6.37 16.62 -24.62
C LYS A 102 7.81 17.04 -24.91
N HIS A 103 8.65 17.07 -23.87
CA HIS A 103 10.06 17.43 -24.03
C HIS A 103 10.80 16.45 -24.94
N TYR A 104 10.58 15.15 -24.76
CA TYR A 104 11.18 14.09 -25.59
C TYR A 104 10.82 14.27 -27.07
N ILE A 105 9.53 14.50 -27.36
CA ILE A 105 9.01 14.76 -28.71
C ILE A 105 9.66 16.02 -29.32
N GLU A 106 9.82 17.09 -28.54
CA GLU A 106 10.47 18.33 -29.02
C GLU A 106 11.97 18.13 -29.35
N THR A 107 12.66 17.22 -28.66
CA THR A 107 14.08 16.91 -28.92
C THR A 107 14.37 15.91 -30.03
N GLU A 108 13.40 15.05 -30.41
CA GLU A 108 13.62 14.06 -31.49
C GLU A 108 13.16 14.55 -32.87
N ILE A 109 12.31 15.58 -32.95
CA ILE A 109 11.75 16.10 -34.21
C ILE A 109 12.34 17.48 -34.58
N GLY A 110 13.22 18.04 -33.74
CA GLY A 110 13.97 19.28 -34.00
C GLY A 110 15.43 18.99 -34.28
#